data_AF-A0A2V8JVS7-F1
#
_entry.id   AF-A0A2V8JVS7-F1
#
_cell.length_a   1.000
_cell.length_b   1.000
_cell.length_c   1.000
_cell.angle_alpha   90.00
_cell.angle_beta   90.00
_cell.angle_gamma   90.00
#
_symmetry.space_group_name_H-M   'P 1'
#
loop_
_entity.id
_entity.type
_entity.pdbx_description
1 polymer ?
#
loop_
_entity_poly.entity_id
_entity_poly.type
_entity_poly.pdbx_seq_one_letter_code
_entity_poly.pdbx_strand_id
1 'polypeptide(L)'
;MGKRPKIRKAIPCAVGILIAGLVCFAYARSQTPPTARPQMSEEAFKDIRVLKGIPVDEFMDVMGMFSASLGYCCTDCHVKEAVGNIAAFAVQTPKIQTARRMIALVNTINTSSFGGAKRVTCFTCHHGSDMPDVAPDLCSTVLLPNRILTP
;
A
#
# COMPACT_ATOMS: atom_id res chain seq x y z
N MET A 1 -49.83 -66.02 -31.37
CA MET A 1 -49.07 -65.36 -30.29
C MET A 1 -48.69 -63.96 -30.73
N GLY A 2 -49.12 -62.92 -30.03
CA GLY A 2 -48.73 -61.53 -30.33
C GLY A 2 -49.27 -60.57 -29.28
N LYS A 3 -48.53 -60.38 -28.18
CA LYS A 3 -48.89 -59.44 -27.09
C LYS A 3 -48.45 -58.02 -27.47
N ARG A 4 -49.37 -57.06 -27.47
CA ARG A 4 -49.09 -55.63 -27.61
C ARG A 4 -48.39 -55.10 -26.34
N PRO A 5 -47.32 -54.26 -26.43
CA PRO A 5 -46.73 -53.65 -25.26
C PRO A 5 -47.50 -52.39 -24.85
N LYS A 6 -47.74 -52.23 -23.55
CA LYS A 6 -48.35 -51.03 -22.96
C LYS A 6 -47.28 -49.94 -22.78
N ILE A 7 -47.44 -48.82 -23.46
CA ILE A 7 -46.59 -47.64 -23.34
C ILE A 7 -46.89 -46.95 -22.00
N ARG A 8 -45.95 -47.04 -21.05
CA ARG A 8 -46.04 -46.38 -19.75
C ARG A 8 -45.67 -44.91 -19.89
N LYS A 9 -46.56 -44.03 -19.41
CA LYS A 9 -46.39 -42.57 -19.34
C LYS A 9 -45.12 -42.23 -18.53
N ALA A 10 -44.05 -41.85 -19.21
CA ALA A 10 -42.79 -41.40 -18.60
C ALA A 10 -42.47 -40.00 -19.12
N ILE A 11 -43.24 -38.99 -18.68
CA ILE A 11 -43.07 -37.60 -19.16
C ILE A 11 -42.91 -36.54 -18.04
N PRO A 12 -43.23 -36.72 -16.74
CA PRO A 12 -43.18 -35.56 -15.84
C PRO A 12 -41.80 -35.26 -15.22
N CYS A 13 -40.79 -36.14 -15.34
CA CYS A 13 -39.52 -35.94 -14.63
C CYS A 13 -38.50 -35.03 -15.33
N ALA A 14 -38.52 -34.94 -16.67
CA ALA A 14 -37.46 -34.24 -17.41
C ALA A 14 -37.54 -32.70 -17.28
N VAL A 15 -38.75 -32.15 -17.12
CA VAL A 15 -38.97 -30.70 -16.99
C VAL A 15 -38.57 -30.19 -15.59
N GLY A 16 -38.78 -30.99 -14.55
CA GLY A 16 -38.40 -30.62 -13.18
C GLY A 16 -36.88 -30.51 -12.98
N ILE A 17 -36.09 -31.32 -13.70
CA ILE A 17 -34.63 -31.35 -13.58
C ILE A 17 -33.98 -30.13 -14.25
N LEU A 18 -34.54 -29.64 -15.37
CA LEU A 18 -34.04 -28.44 -16.06
C LEU A 18 -34.33 -27.15 -15.27
N ILE A 19 -35.49 -27.07 -14.63
CA ILE A 19 -35.85 -25.90 -13.80
C ILE A 19 -35.00 -25.86 -12.52
N ALA A 20 -34.77 -27.01 -11.87
CA ALA A 20 -33.89 -27.08 -10.71
C ALA A 20 -32.43 -26.74 -11.03
N GLY A 21 -31.93 -27.14 -12.21
CA GLY A 21 -30.57 -26.81 -12.66
C GLY A 21 -30.36 -25.32 -12.94
N LEU A 22 -31.34 -24.64 -13.55
CA LEU A 22 -31.29 -23.20 -13.82
C LEU A 22 -31.37 -22.36 -12.53
N VAL A 23 -32.17 -22.80 -11.56
CA VAL A 23 -32.28 -22.15 -10.25
C VAL A 23 -30.96 -22.29 -9.46
N CYS A 24 -30.32 -23.46 -9.49
CA CYS A 24 -29.04 -23.68 -8.80
C CYS A 24 -27.88 -22.83 -9.37
N PHE A 25 -27.84 -22.63 -10.70
CA PHE A 25 -26.85 -21.76 -11.34
C PHE A 25 -27.02 -20.26 -10.98
N ALA A 26 -28.24 -19.82 -10.69
CA ALA A 26 -28.50 -18.45 -10.26
C ALA A 26 -28.04 -18.17 -8.82
N TYR A 27 -28.11 -19.16 -7.92
CA TYR A 27 -27.64 -19.03 -6.53
C TYR A 27 -26.10 -19.03 -6.40
N ALA A 28 -25.38 -19.63 -7.35
CA ALA A 28 -23.91 -19.66 -7.30
C ALA A 28 -23.24 -18.32 -7.68
N ARG A 29 -23.97 -17.38 -8.31
CA ARG A 29 -23.42 -16.07 -8.72
C ARG A 29 -23.68 -14.92 -7.75
N SER A 30 -24.46 -15.13 -6.69
CA SER A 30 -24.91 -14.05 -5.80
C SER A 30 -24.09 -13.92 -4.50
N GLN A 31 -23.01 -14.68 -4.33
CA GLN A 31 -22.13 -14.53 -3.18
C GLN A 31 -20.89 -13.69 -3.53
N THR A 32 -21.08 -12.38 -3.65
CA THR A 32 -19.96 -11.44 -3.46
C THR A 32 -19.63 -11.48 -1.97
N PRO A 33 -18.40 -11.86 -1.55
CA PRO A 33 -18.01 -11.81 -0.15
C PRO A 33 -18.27 -10.39 0.38
N PRO A 34 -18.76 -10.23 1.63
CA PRO A 34 -18.86 -8.91 2.23
C PRO A 34 -17.48 -8.27 2.20
N THR A 35 -17.36 -7.11 1.55
CA THR A 35 -16.12 -6.32 1.58
C THR A 35 -15.88 -5.94 3.05
N ALA A 36 -14.94 -6.63 3.70
CA ALA A 36 -14.51 -6.26 5.04
C ALA A 36 -14.02 -4.81 4.99
N ARG A 37 -14.43 -3.99 5.96
CA ARG A 37 -13.93 -2.61 6.06
C ARG A 37 -12.40 -2.68 6.22
N PRO A 38 -11.62 -1.86 5.49
CA PRO A 38 -10.18 -1.81 5.65
C PRO A 38 -9.84 -1.49 7.11
N GLN A 39 -8.87 -2.21 7.67
CA GLN A 39 -8.38 -1.89 9.01
C GLN A 39 -7.65 -0.54 8.97
N MET A 40 -7.97 0.34 9.92
CA MET A 40 -7.34 1.65 10.01
C MET A 40 -5.98 1.57 10.71
N SER A 41 -5.03 2.40 10.28
CA SER A 41 -3.67 2.39 10.81
C SER A 41 -3.61 2.60 12.33
N GLU A 42 -4.47 3.46 12.87
CA GLU A 42 -4.53 3.78 14.30
C GLU A 42 -5.07 2.64 15.17
N GLU A 43 -5.75 1.68 14.56
CA GLU A 43 -6.22 0.47 15.24
C GLU A 43 -5.11 -0.60 15.29
N ALA A 44 -4.26 -0.64 14.27
CA ALA A 44 -3.20 -1.63 14.13
C ALA A 44 -1.88 -1.23 14.81
N PHE A 45 -1.54 0.07 14.79
CA PHE A 45 -0.23 0.57 15.26
C PHE A 45 -0.37 1.61 16.37
N LYS A 46 0.70 1.74 17.17
CA LYS A 46 0.75 2.67 18.31
C LYS A 46 1.52 3.94 17.95
N ASP A 47 1.18 5.05 18.62
CA ASP A 47 1.82 6.38 18.48
C ASP A 47 1.87 6.94 17.03
N ILE A 48 0.82 6.70 16.25
CA ILE A 48 0.63 7.40 14.97
C ILE A 48 0.24 8.85 15.27
N ARG A 49 1.06 9.81 14.80
CA ARG A 49 0.85 11.25 15.02
C ARG A 49 0.50 12.02 13.75
N VAL A 50 1.19 11.72 12.65
CA VAL A 50 1.09 12.48 11.39
C VAL A 50 0.27 11.74 10.34
N LEU A 51 0.50 10.43 10.17
CA LEU A 51 -0.15 9.59 9.15
C LEU A 51 -1.44 8.96 9.69
N LYS A 52 -2.38 9.80 10.14
CA LYS A 52 -3.69 9.36 10.66
C LYS A 52 -4.74 9.30 9.54
N GLY A 53 -5.78 8.50 9.75
CA GLY A 53 -6.96 8.42 8.88
C GLY A 53 -6.73 7.62 7.60
N ILE A 54 -5.67 6.83 7.54
CA ILE A 54 -5.35 5.98 6.39
C ILE A 54 -5.45 4.49 6.76
N PRO A 55 -5.81 3.60 5.81
CA PRO A 55 -5.81 2.17 6.04
C PRO A 55 -4.39 1.63 6.24
N VAL A 56 -4.28 0.44 6.83
CA VAL A 56 -2.98 -0.22 7.08
C VAL A 56 -2.15 -0.35 5.80
N ASP A 57 -2.77 -0.71 4.68
CA ASP A 57 -2.06 -0.89 3.41
C ASP A 57 -1.41 0.42 2.94
N GLU A 58 -2.14 1.54 2.96
CA GLU A 58 -1.61 2.85 2.60
C GLU A 58 -0.54 3.32 3.59
N PHE A 59 -0.69 3.02 4.88
CA PHE A 59 0.34 3.30 5.88
C PHE A 59 1.65 2.56 5.57
N MET A 60 1.55 1.30 5.17
CA MET A 60 2.72 0.48 4.80
C MET A 60 3.34 0.94 3.47
N ASP A 61 2.54 1.39 2.50
CA ASP A 61 3.03 2.01 1.27
C ASP A 61 3.88 3.25 1.57
N VAL A 62 3.44 4.08 2.52
CA VAL A 62 4.21 5.25 2.96
C VAL A 62 5.54 4.84 3.61
N MET A 63 5.56 3.78 4.42
CA MET A 63 6.82 3.25 4.97
C MET A 63 7.77 2.76 3.86
N GLY A 64 7.23 2.06 2.86
CA GLY A 64 8.00 1.64 1.68
C GLY A 64 8.57 2.83 0.89
N MET A 65 7.79 3.90 0.74
CA MET A 65 8.26 5.13 0.08
C MET A 65 9.38 5.82 0.85
N PHE A 66 9.36 5.81 2.19
CA PHE A 66 10.48 6.30 2.99
C PHE A 66 11.74 5.47 2.77
N SER A 67 11.64 4.14 2.83
CA SER A 67 12.76 3.23 2.56
C SER A 67 13.36 3.48 1.18
N ALA A 68 12.52 3.56 0.14
CA ALA A 68 12.95 3.81 -1.23
C ALA A 68 13.58 5.19 -1.43
N SER A 69 13.08 6.21 -0.72
CA SER A 69 13.60 7.57 -0.84
C SER A 69 14.92 7.77 -0.13
N LEU A 70 15.15 7.07 0.99
CA LEU A 70 16.30 7.27 1.88
C LEU A 70 17.39 6.21 1.73
N GLY A 71 17.13 5.10 1.02
CA GLY A 71 18.02 3.95 0.99
C GLY A 71 18.08 3.20 2.34
N TYR A 72 17.05 3.38 3.17
CA TYR A 72 16.97 2.81 4.51
C TYR A 72 16.13 1.54 4.55
N CYS A 73 16.41 0.71 5.55
CA CYS A 73 15.59 -0.38 6.04
C CYS A 73 14.75 0.05 7.25
N CYS A 74 13.76 -0.76 7.61
CA CYS A 74 12.82 -0.47 8.71
C CYS A 74 13.54 -0.13 10.03
N THR A 75 14.60 -0.87 10.36
CA THR A 75 15.37 -0.72 11.60
C THR A 75 16.39 0.41 11.58
N ASP A 76 16.52 1.14 10.47
CA ASP A 76 17.33 2.36 10.46
C ASP A 76 16.56 3.49 11.13
N CYS A 77 15.24 3.53 10.96
CA CYS A 77 14.37 4.49 11.63
C CYS A 77 13.77 3.96 12.93
N HIS A 78 13.41 2.68 12.97
CA HIS A 78 12.80 2.03 14.13
C HIS A 78 13.84 1.25 14.94
N VAL A 79 13.56 0.99 16.21
CA VAL A 79 14.46 0.17 17.05
C VAL A 79 14.54 -1.27 16.53
N LYS A 80 15.66 -1.96 16.75
CA LYS A 80 15.89 -3.32 16.21
C LYS A 80 14.85 -4.33 16.69
N GLU A 81 14.38 -4.15 17.91
CA GLU A 81 13.34 -4.94 18.56
C GLU A 81 12.01 -4.87 17.82
N ALA A 82 11.81 -3.91 16.91
CA ALA A 82 10.63 -3.84 16.04
C ALA A 82 10.50 -5.09 15.14
N VAL A 83 11.61 -5.76 14.81
CA VAL A 83 11.58 -7.02 14.07
C VAL A 83 10.96 -8.11 14.94
N GLY A 84 9.77 -8.58 14.58
CA GLY A 84 9.03 -9.58 15.34
C GLY A 84 8.21 -9.04 16.51
N ASN A 85 8.25 -7.73 16.77
CA ASN A 85 7.40 -7.08 17.77
C ASN A 85 6.81 -5.76 17.23
N ILE A 86 5.59 -5.85 16.70
CA ILE A 86 4.88 -4.70 16.11
C ILE A 86 4.76 -3.51 17.08
N ALA A 87 4.63 -3.77 18.39
CA ALA A 87 4.50 -2.70 19.37
C ALA A 87 5.77 -1.86 19.51
N ALA A 88 6.95 -2.45 19.22
CA ALA A 88 8.22 -1.75 19.30
C ALA A 88 8.44 -0.75 18.13
N PHE A 89 7.65 -0.81 17.05
CA PHE A 89 7.68 0.23 16.00
C PHE A 89 7.29 1.62 16.51
N ALA A 90 6.54 1.70 17.62
CA ALA A 90 6.13 2.96 18.22
C ALA A 90 7.22 3.62 19.08
N VAL A 91 8.31 2.90 19.38
CA VAL A 91 9.43 3.43 20.18
C VAL A 91 10.05 4.61 19.43
N GLN A 92 10.11 5.76 20.11
CA GLN A 92 10.57 7.00 19.52
C GLN A 92 12.09 7.00 19.31
N THR A 93 12.50 7.34 18.10
CA THR A 93 13.90 7.56 17.74
C THR A 93 14.09 8.98 17.20
N PRO A 94 15.32 9.53 17.20
CA PRO A 94 15.59 10.81 16.56
C PRO A 94 15.18 10.85 15.08
N LYS A 95 15.39 9.75 14.34
CA LYS A 95 15.03 9.65 12.92
C LYS A 95 13.52 9.70 12.69
N ILE A 96 12.70 9.06 13.55
CA ILE A 96 11.24 9.19 13.49
C ILE A 96 10.79 10.64 13.70
N GLN A 97 11.42 11.35 14.64
CA GLN A 97 11.10 12.76 14.87
C GLN A 97 11.46 13.63 13.66
N THR A 98 12.62 13.39 13.04
CA THR A 98 13.02 14.05 11.79
C THR A 98 12.04 13.74 10.66
N ALA A 99 11.67 12.47 10.46
CA ALA A 99 10.70 12.08 9.42
C ALA A 99 9.36 12.82 9.58
N ARG A 100 8.84 12.96 10.81
CA ARG A 100 7.62 13.73 11.08
C ARG A 100 7.74 15.21 10.68
N ARG A 101 8.90 15.82 10.92
CA ARG A 101 9.18 17.20 10.47
C ARG A 101 9.27 17.29 8.95
N MET A 102 9.88 16.30 8.29
CA MET A 102 9.99 16.26 6.83
C MET A 102 8.64 16.05 6.14
N ILE A 103 7.74 15.24 6.72
CA ILE A 103 6.36 15.11 6.21
C ILE A 103 5.66 16.48 6.26
N ALA A 104 5.79 17.20 7.38
CA ALA A 104 5.23 18.55 7.49
C ALA A 104 5.82 19.50 6.44
N LEU A 105 7.14 19.50 6.25
CA LEU A 105 7.82 20.32 5.24
C LEU A 105 7.30 20.05 3.83
N VAL A 106 7.28 18.78 3.40
CA VAL A 106 6.83 18.40 2.06
C VAL A 106 5.36 18.77 1.85
N ASN A 107 4.51 18.54 2.86
CA ASN A 107 3.11 18.96 2.81
C ASN A 107 2.97 20.48 2.69
N THR A 108 3.75 21.26 3.45
CA THR A 108 3.78 22.72 3.33
C THR A 108 4.20 23.15 1.93
N ILE A 109 5.28 22.60 1.37
CA ILE A 109 5.74 22.96 0.01
C ILE A 109 4.66 22.66 -1.04
N ASN A 110 4.07 21.47 -1.00
CA ASN A 110 3.04 21.09 -1.96
C ASN A 110 1.79 21.97 -1.87
N THR A 111 1.37 22.32 -0.64
CA THR A 111 0.22 23.18 -0.43
C THR A 111 0.48 24.64 -0.79
N SER A 112 1.60 25.22 -0.36
CA SER A 112 1.91 26.64 -0.56
C SER A 112 2.37 26.97 -1.97
N SER A 113 3.05 26.04 -2.64
CA SER A 113 3.72 26.31 -3.93
C SER A 113 3.06 25.62 -5.12
N PHE A 114 2.30 24.54 -4.89
CA PHE A 114 1.75 23.71 -5.97
C PHE A 114 0.22 23.52 -5.86
N GLY A 115 -0.47 24.37 -5.10
CA GLY A 115 -1.93 24.33 -4.96
C GLY A 115 -2.43 23.01 -4.36
N GLY A 116 -1.60 22.34 -3.55
CA GLY A 116 -1.89 21.03 -2.97
C GLY A 116 -1.52 19.83 -3.86
N ALA A 117 -1.09 20.06 -5.10
CA ALA A 117 -0.60 18.97 -5.94
C ALA A 117 0.70 18.38 -5.37
N LYS A 118 0.77 17.06 -5.28
CA LYS A 118 1.96 16.32 -4.80
C LYS A 118 3.08 16.37 -5.86
N ARG A 119 3.83 17.47 -5.90
CA ARG A 119 4.95 17.68 -6.85
C ARG A 119 6.31 17.43 -6.20
N VAL A 120 6.43 17.70 -4.92
CA VAL A 120 7.62 17.44 -4.10
C VAL A 120 7.37 16.21 -3.24
N THR A 121 8.31 15.29 -3.22
CA THR A 121 8.30 14.08 -2.39
C THR A 121 9.65 13.95 -1.67
N CYS A 122 9.78 12.95 -0.79
CA CYS A 122 11.06 12.64 -0.16
C CYS A 122 12.15 12.35 -1.21
N PHE A 123 11.79 11.64 -2.28
CA PHE A 123 12.70 11.28 -3.36
C PHE A 123 13.22 12.51 -4.12
N THR A 124 12.45 13.60 -4.22
CA THR A 124 12.85 14.84 -4.91
C THR A 124 14.18 15.43 -4.40
N CYS A 125 14.50 15.21 -3.12
CA CYS A 125 15.74 15.70 -2.52
C CYS A 125 16.70 14.56 -2.20
N HIS A 126 16.19 13.43 -1.74
CA HIS A 126 17.02 12.35 -1.21
C HIS A 126 17.56 11.40 -2.28
N HIS A 127 16.86 11.20 -3.40
CA HIS A 127 17.30 10.34 -4.50
C HIS A 127 17.79 8.92 -4.11
N GLY A 128 17.27 8.34 -3.02
CA GLY A 128 17.71 7.04 -2.50
C GLY A 128 18.90 7.10 -1.53
N SER A 129 19.31 8.30 -1.13
CA SER A 129 20.36 8.57 -0.14
C SER A 129 19.77 9.20 1.11
N ASP A 130 20.35 8.90 2.27
CA ASP A 130 19.85 9.41 3.54
C ASP A 130 20.16 10.88 3.78
N MET A 131 21.21 11.37 3.12
CA MET A 131 21.53 12.78 3.02
C MET A 131 21.11 13.29 1.64
N PRO A 132 20.28 14.36 1.58
CA PRO A 132 19.95 15.01 0.31
C PRO A 132 21.21 15.54 -0.37
N ASP A 133 21.20 15.55 -1.69
CA ASP A 133 22.23 16.25 -2.45
C ASP A 133 22.19 17.74 -2.08
N VAL A 134 23.34 18.29 -1.72
CA VAL A 134 23.47 19.73 -1.53
C VAL A 134 23.45 20.40 -2.89
N ALA A 135 22.79 21.57 -2.97
CA ALA A 135 22.85 22.39 -4.17
C ALA A 135 24.33 22.59 -4.55
N PRO A 136 24.71 22.41 -5.82
CA PRO A 136 26.09 22.57 -6.23
C PRO A 136 26.52 23.99 -5.87
N ASP A 137 27.62 24.12 -5.12
CA ASP A 137 28.25 25.42 -4.98
C ASP A 137 28.90 25.79 -6.33
N LEU A 138 28.87 27.07 -6.68
CA LEU A 138 29.45 27.55 -7.95
C LEU A 138 30.94 27.21 -8.07
N CYS A 139 31.60 26.97 -6.93
CA CYS A 139 33.00 26.56 -6.85
C CYS A 139 33.22 25.13 -7.38
N SER A 140 32.41 24.16 -6.94
CA SER A 140 32.49 22.75 -7.33
C SER A 140 31.96 22.52 -8.73
N THR A 141 30.94 23.26 -9.18
CA THR A 141 30.34 23.04 -10.52
C THR A 141 31.19 23.58 -11.65
N VAL A 142 31.94 24.67 -11.45
CA VAL A 142 32.78 25.28 -12.50
C VAL A 142 34.19 24.70 -12.50
N LEU A 143 34.72 24.25 -11.35
CA LEU A 143 36.10 23.75 -11.25
C LEU A 143 36.23 22.22 -11.39
N LEU A 144 35.14 21.46 -11.43
CA LEU A 144 35.17 20.01 -11.66
C LEU A 144 34.37 19.61 -12.92
N PRO A 145 34.74 20.07 -14.13
CA PRO A 145 34.07 19.64 -15.36
C PRO A 145 34.28 18.16 -15.71
N ASN A 146 35.00 17.39 -14.88
CA ASN A 146 35.34 16.00 -15.19
C ASN A 146 35.31 15.06 -13.98
N ARG A 147 34.19 15.03 -13.25
CA ARG A 147 33.86 13.91 -12.35
C ARG A 147 33.03 12.85 -13.07
N ILE A 148 33.48 12.47 -14.27
CA ILE A 148 33.16 11.17 -14.86
C ILE A 148 34.29 10.25 -14.38
N LEU A 149 33.92 9.17 -13.68
CA LEU A 149 34.76 8.11 -13.11
C LEU A 149 35.32 8.38 -11.71
N THR A 150 34.59 7.92 -10.70
CA THR A 150 35.20 7.09 -9.65
C THR A 150 34.36 5.81 -9.52
N PRO A 151 35.01 4.64 -9.37
CA PRO A 151 34.36 3.32 -9.39
C PRO A 151 33.40 3.08 -8.23
#